data_AF-A0A804U6R9-F1
#
_entry.id   AF-A0A804U6R9-F1
#
_cell.length_a   1.000
_cell.length_b   1.000
_cell.length_c   1.000
_cell.angle_alpha   90.00
_cell.angle_beta   90.00
_cell.angle_gamma   90.00
#
_symmetry.space_group_name_H-M   'P 1'
#
loop_
_entity.id
_entity.type
_entity.pdbx_description
1 polymer ?
#
loop_
_entity_poly.entity_id
_entity_poly.type
_entity_poly.pdbx_seq_one_letter_code
_entity_poly.pdbx_strand_id
1 'polypeptide(L)'
;MASKLSFKRADSIAESMPDALRQSRYQMKKCFHRYVSKGRRLLKNQQLIEELDKSLDDKVEREKLVEGFLGYIICSTQEAVVLPSYVAFAVRMNPGIWEYVKVHSDDLSVEGITPSEYLKFKETLYDENW
;
A
#
# COMPACT_ATOMS: atom_id res chain seq x y z
N MET A 1 -15.61 0.55 -12.54
CA MET A 1 -15.07 -0.20 -13.68
C MET A 1 -14.02 -1.15 -13.13
N ALA A 2 -14.18 -2.46 -13.30
CA ALA A 2 -13.17 -3.43 -12.87
C ALA A 2 -11.94 -3.29 -13.77
N SER A 3 -10.79 -2.95 -13.18
CA SER A 3 -9.52 -2.87 -13.91
C SER A 3 -9.21 -4.24 -14.55
N LYS A 4 -8.88 -4.23 -15.84
CA LYS A 4 -8.54 -5.41 -16.66
C LYS A 4 -7.15 -5.99 -16.36
N LEU A 5 -6.65 -5.81 -15.14
CA LEU A 5 -5.38 -6.40 -14.71
C LEU A 5 -5.66 -7.82 -14.22
N SER A 6 -5.55 -8.78 -15.12
CA SER A 6 -5.56 -10.20 -14.78
C SER A 6 -4.27 -10.54 -14.04
N PHE A 7 -4.29 -10.47 -12.72
CA PHE A 7 -3.22 -11.04 -11.90
C PHE A 7 -3.21 -12.56 -12.11
N LYS A 8 -2.13 -13.08 -12.69
CA LYS A 8 -1.90 -14.52 -12.69
C LYS A 8 -1.54 -14.88 -11.26
N ARG A 9 -2.13 -15.95 -10.70
CA ARG A 9 -1.85 -16.45 -9.34
C ARG A 9 -0.35 -16.66 -9.02
N ALA A 10 0.52 -16.62 -10.03
CA ALA A 10 1.94 -16.87 -9.92
C ALA A 10 2.75 -15.63 -9.49
N ASP A 11 2.28 -14.42 -9.77
CA ASP A 11 3.07 -13.21 -9.50
C ASP A 11 2.79 -12.78 -8.06
N SER A 12 3.78 -12.56 -7.19
CA SER A 12 3.49 -12.00 -5.85
C SER A 12 3.36 -10.48 -5.91
N ILE A 13 2.55 -9.89 -5.02
CA ILE A 13 2.50 -8.43 -4.85
C ILE A 13 3.89 -7.86 -4.54
N ALA A 14 4.70 -8.57 -3.74
CA ALA A 14 6.05 -8.11 -3.38
C ALA A 14 6.99 -8.02 -4.59
N GLU A 15 6.80 -8.86 -5.61
CA GLU A 15 7.62 -8.88 -6.83
C GLU A 15 7.19 -7.80 -7.83
N SER A 16 5.89 -7.51 -7.90
CA SER A 16 5.29 -6.62 -8.91
C SER A 16 5.11 -5.17 -8.43
N MET A 17 4.94 -4.95 -7.13
CA MET A 17 4.76 -3.62 -6.55
C MET A 17 5.96 -2.68 -6.76
N PRO A 18 7.24 -3.10 -6.65
CA PRO A 18 8.39 -2.22 -6.88
C PRO A 18 8.35 -1.53 -8.25
N ASP A 19 8.04 -2.26 -9.31
CA ASP A 19 8.00 -1.72 -10.66
C ASP A 19 6.81 -0.77 -10.85
N ALA A 20 5.68 -1.06 -10.22
CA ALA A 20 4.53 -0.17 -10.23
C ALA A 20 4.80 1.13 -9.46
N LEU A 21 5.49 1.06 -8.30
CA LEU A 21 5.96 2.24 -7.55
C LEU A 21 6.97 3.07 -8.36
N ARG A 22 7.83 2.44 -9.16
CA ARG A 22 8.77 3.14 -10.05
C ARG A 22 8.05 3.94 -11.14
N GLN A 23 6.98 3.41 -11.73
CA GLN A 23 6.20 4.09 -12.78
C GLN A 23 5.52 5.38 -12.30
N SER A 24 5.22 5.50 -11.01
CA SER A 24 4.57 6.68 -10.41
C SER A 24 5.35 7.21 -9.20
N ARG A 25 6.69 7.18 -9.26
CA ARG A 25 7.57 7.42 -8.11
C ARG A 25 7.31 8.76 -7.41
N TYR A 26 7.10 9.83 -8.17
CA TYR A 26 6.88 11.17 -7.61
C TYR A 26 5.56 11.23 -6.81
N GLN A 27 4.47 10.78 -7.43
CA GLN A 27 3.14 10.71 -6.81
C GLN A 27 3.15 9.80 -5.58
N MET A 28 3.84 8.66 -5.67
CA MET A 28 3.92 7.72 -4.56
C MET A 28 4.74 8.26 -3.40
N LYS A 29 5.85 8.97 -3.64
CA LYS A 29 6.54 9.66 -2.55
C LYS A 29 5.62 10.67 -1.85
N LYS A 30 4.85 11.46 -2.60
CA LYS A 30 3.87 12.41 -2.03
C LYS A 30 2.80 11.66 -1.23
N CYS A 31 2.24 10.58 -1.76
CA CYS A 31 1.25 9.74 -1.09
C CYS A 31 1.78 9.12 0.21
N PHE A 32 2.96 8.50 0.17
CA PHE A 32 3.59 7.89 1.35
C PHE A 32 3.97 8.92 2.41
N HIS A 33 4.43 10.10 1.99
CA HIS A 33 4.64 11.21 2.91
C HIS A 33 3.33 11.60 3.63
N ARG A 34 2.19 11.62 2.92
CA ARG A 34 0.87 11.85 3.54
C ARG A 34 0.41 10.72 4.46
N TYR A 35 0.75 9.46 4.14
CA TYR A 35 0.45 8.34 5.03
C TYR A 35 1.16 8.51 6.37
N VAL A 36 2.46 8.83 6.33
CA VAL A 36 3.33 8.94 7.51
C VAL A 36 3.20 10.26 8.27
N SER A 37 2.81 11.37 7.62
CA SER A 37 2.81 12.71 8.23
C SER A 37 1.90 12.87 9.46
N LYS A 38 0.90 12.00 9.60
CA LYS A 38 -0.02 11.97 10.74
C LYS A 38 0.43 11.00 11.86
N GLY A 39 1.66 10.52 11.80
CA GLY A 39 2.26 9.64 12.80
C GLY A 39 1.81 8.19 12.70
N ARG A 40 2.03 7.45 13.79
CA ARG A 40 1.71 6.02 13.91
C ARG A 40 0.20 5.83 13.92
N ARG A 41 -0.34 5.02 13.00
CA ARG A 41 -1.79 4.78 12.91
C ARG A 41 -2.14 3.56 12.08
N LEU A 42 -3.33 3.03 12.29
CA LEU A 42 -3.96 2.08 11.39
C LEU A 42 -4.84 2.86 10.40
N LEU A 43 -4.65 2.61 9.10
CA LEU A 43 -5.47 3.13 8.02
C LEU A 43 -6.39 2.05 7.49
N LYS A 44 -7.69 2.32 7.42
CA LYS A 44 -8.64 1.48 6.70
C LYS A 44 -8.63 1.81 5.20
N ASN A 45 -9.11 0.89 4.36
CA ASN A 45 -9.17 1.04 2.91
C ASN A 45 -9.64 2.43 2.43
N GLN A 46 -10.77 2.93 2.95
CA GLN A 46 -11.29 4.24 2.56
C GLN A 46 -10.29 5.38 2.84
N GLN A 47 -9.61 5.34 3.99
CA GLN A 47 -8.61 6.34 4.36
C GLN A 47 -7.35 6.23 3.49
N LEU A 48 -6.97 5.02 3.07
CA LEU A 48 -5.87 4.82 2.11
C LEU A 48 -6.17 5.47 0.77
N ILE A 49 -7.37 5.23 0.25
CA ILE A 49 -7.84 5.80 -1.02
C ILE A 49 -7.94 7.33 -0.92
N GLU A 50 -8.47 7.85 0.19
CA GLU A 50 -8.59 9.30 0.38
C GLU A 50 -7.23 10.03 0.41
N GLU A 51 -6.23 9.49 1.10
CA GLU A 51 -4.90 10.13 1.14
C GLU A 51 -4.17 10.00 -0.20
N LEU A 52 -4.41 8.90 -0.93
CA LEU A 52 -3.95 8.71 -2.30
C LEU A 52 -4.58 9.76 -3.22
N ASP A 53 -5.90 9.90 -3.21
CA ASP A 53 -6.62 10.91 -4.00
C ASP A 53 -6.13 12.33 -3.69
N LYS A 54 -5.91 12.66 -2.41
CA LYS A 54 -5.36 13.96 -1.97
C LYS A 54 -3.88 14.18 -2.35
N SER A 55 -3.17 13.12 -2.76
CA SER A 55 -1.79 13.23 -3.23
C SER A 55 -1.70 13.57 -4.72
N LEU A 56 -2.78 13.36 -5.49
CA LEU A 56 -2.82 13.51 -6.94
C LEU A 56 -3.47 14.84 -7.28
N ASP A 57 -2.71 15.76 -7.88
CA ASP A 57 -3.19 17.11 -8.22
C ASP A 57 -3.93 17.12 -9.57
N ASP A 58 -3.51 16.25 -10.50
CA ASP A 58 -4.06 16.16 -11.86
C ASP A 58 -5.06 14.99 -11.98
N LYS A 59 -6.20 15.26 -12.63
CA LYS A 59 -7.21 14.26 -12.96
C LYS A 59 -6.63 13.15 -13.86
N VAL A 60 -5.74 13.49 -14.79
CA VAL A 60 -5.13 12.51 -15.71
C VAL A 60 -4.20 11.56 -14.94
N GLU A 61 -3.42 12.07 -13.99
CA GLU A 61 -2.58 11.23 -13.12
C GLU A 61 -3.42 10.32 -12.23
N ARG A 62 -4.53 10.85 -11.71
CA ARG A 62 -5.50 10.08 -10.93
C ARG A 62 -6.07 8.91 -11.72
N GLU A 63 -6.56 9.15 -12.93
CA GLU A 63 -7.12 8.10 -13.79
C GLU A 63 -6.08 7.04 -14.12
N LYS A 64 -4.86 7.44 -14.52
CA LYS A 64 -3.76 6.50 -14.81
C LYS A 64 -3.41 5.63 -13.61
N LEU A 65 -3.36 6.21 -12.41
CA LEU A 65 -2.98 5.46 -11.22
C LEU A 65 -4.09 4.49 -10.79
N VAL A 66 -5.35 4.94 -10.81
CA VAL A 66 -6.52 4.13 -10.46
C VAL A 66 -6.69 2.97 -11.43
N GLU A 67 -6.44 3.17 -12.73
CA GLU A 67 -6.50 2.11 -13.74
C GLU A 67 -5.26 1.19 -13.70
N GLY A 68 -4.17 1.66 -13.09
CA GLY A 68 -2.91 0.94 -12.97
C GLY A 68 -2.88 -0.11 -11.86
N PHE A 69 -1.74 -0.83 -11.81
CA PHE A 69 -1.52 -1.90 -10.84
C PHE A 69 -1.50 -1.41 -9.39
N LEU A 70 -0.94 -0.23 -9.12
CA LEU A 70 -0.97 0.37 -7.79
C LEU A 70 -2.40 0.70 -7.35
N GLY A 71 -3.21 1.29 -8.22
CA GLY A 71 -4.62 1.56 -7.92
C GLY A 71 -5.36 0.28 -7.56
N TYR A 72 -5.10 -0.81 -8.30
CA TYR A 72 -5.66 -2.12 -7.99
C TYR A 72 -5.20 -2.66 -6.63
N ILE A 73 -3.92 -2.57 -6.28
CA ILE A 73 -3.41 -3.02 -4.96
C ILE A 73 -4.03 -2.19 -3.82
N ILE A 74 -4.02 -0.86 -3.93
CA ILE A 74 -4.57 0.03 -2.90
C ILE A 74 -6.07 -0.23 -2.72
N CYS A 75 -6.82 -0.38 -3.82
CA CYS A 75 -8.24 -0.74 -3.75
C CYS A 75 -8.48 -2.12 -3.11
N SER A 76 -7.56 -3.07 -3.31
CA SER A 76 -7.62 -4.42 -2.73
C SER A 76 -7.06 -4.51 -1.30
N THR A 77 -6.43 -3.44 -0.80
CA THR A 77 -5.88 -3.38 0.55
C THR A 77 -6.98 -3.19 1.57
N GLN A 78 -7.09 -4.08 2.55
CA GLN A 78 -8.13 -3.99 3.57
C GLN A 78 -7.78 -2.96 4.64
N GLU A 79 -6.51 -2.94 5.05
CA GLU A 79 -5.95 -1.98 5.98
C GLU A 79 -4.44 -1.87 5.78
N ALA A 80 -3.87 -0.77 6.25
CA ALA A 80 -2.43 -0.59 6.35
C ALA A 80 -2.03 -0.06 7.72
N VAL A 81 -0.91 -0.56 8.23
CA VAL A 81 -0.25 -0.08 9.43
C VAL A 81 0.80 0.94 9.03
N VAL A 82 0.70 2.14 9.58
CA VAL A 82 1.69 3.20 9.38
C VAL A 82 2.57 3.28 10.62
N LEU A 83 3.86 3.01 10.43
CA LEU A 83 4.94 3.31 11.37
C LEU A 83 5.83 4.42 10.75
N PRO A 84 6.74 5.05 11.52
CA PRO A 84 7.49 6.22 11.02
C PRO A 84 8.27 5.97 9.72
N SER A 85 8.87 4.79 9.55
CA SER A 85 9.68 4.45 8.37
C SER A 85 8.98 3.52 7.38
N TYR A 86 7.89 2.87 7.80
CA TYR A 86 7.28 1.78 7.05
C TYR A 86 5.76 1.88 7.04
N VAL A 87 5.18 1.56 5.89
CA VAL A 87 3.75 1.30 5.75
C VAL A 87 3.58 -0.17 5.39
N ALA A 88 2.95 -0.95 6.25
CA ALA A 88 2.64 -2.35 6.01
C ALA A 88 1.20 -2.50 5.53
N PHE A 89 0.99 -3.19 4.42
CA PHE A 89 -0.30 -3.36 3.75
C PHE A 89 -0.79 -4.79 3.91
N ALA A 90 -2.06 -4.96 4.32
CA ALA A 90 -2.77 -6.23 4.26
C ALA A 90 -3.66 -6.26 3.02
N VAL A 91 -3.20 -6.93 1.97
CA VAL A 91 -3.87 -6.95 0.67
C VAL A 91 -4.69 -8.23 0.53
N ARG A 92 -5.94 -8.09 0.12
CA ARG A 92 -6.86 -9.21 -0.14
C ARG A 92 -7.40 -9.11 -1.56
N MET A 93 -6.68 -9.74 -2.48
CA MET A 93 -7.04 -9.72 -3.90
C MET A 93 -8.22 -10.64 -4.23
N ASN A 94 -8.32 -11.77 -3.52
CA ASN A 94 -9.40 -12.75 -3.67
C ASN A 94 -9.94 -13.16 -2.29
N PRO A 95 -11.20 -13.59 -2.17
CA PRO A 95 -11.71 -14.13 -0.92
C PRO A 95 -10.84 -15.30 -0.42
N GLY A 96 -10.32 -15.20 0.81
CA GLY A 96 -9.49 -16.24 1.44
C GLY A 96 -8.00 -16.16 1.10
N ILE A 97 -7.57 -15.30 0.17
CA ILE A 97 -6.16 -15.13 -0.20
C ILE A 97 -5.69 -13.76 0.28
N TRP A 98 -4.66 -13.78 1.13
CA TRP A 98 -4.04 -12.59 1.70
C TRP A 98 -2.56 -12.56 1.38
N GLU A 99 -2.07 -11.39 1.03
CA GLU A 99 -0.65 -11.09 0.91
C GLU A 99 -0.33 -9.87 1.77
N TYR A 100 0.83 -9.89 2.40
CA TYR A 100 1.29 -8.84 3.28
C TYR A 100 2.61 -8.31 2.75
N VAL A 101 2.70 -7.00 2.62
CA VAL A 101 3.92 -6.32 2.16
C VAL A 101 4.18 -5.12 3.04
N LYS A 102 5.44 -4.81 3.32
CA LYS A 102 5.83 -3.52 3.89
C LYS A 102 6.58 -2.71 2.85
N VAL A 103 6.36 -1.41 2.88
CA VAL A 103 7.01 -0.46 1.98
C VAL A 103 7.69 0.61 2.83
N HIS A 104 8.96 0.87 2.58
CA HIS A 104 9.68 1.96 3.23
C HIS A 104 9.24 3.30 2.64
N SER A 105 8.88 4.25 3.50
CA SER A 105 8.26 5.51 3.09
C SER A 105 9.17 6.41 2.25
N ASP A 106 10.48 6.43 2.53
CA ASP A 106 11.42 7.34 1.86
C ASP A 106 11.94 6.85 0.49
N ASP A 107 12.37 5.59 0.38
CA ASP A 107 12.98 5.05 -0.83
C ASP A 107 12.00 4.24 -1.71
N LEU A 108 10.84 3.88 -1.15
CA LEU A 108 9.81 3.02 -1.74
C LEU A 108 10.27 1.58 -2.01
N SER A 109 11.24 1.08 -1.23
CA SER A 109 11.60 -0.34 -1.21
C SER A 109 10.44 -1.18 -0.66
N VAL A 110 10.20 -2.34 -1.28
CA VAL A 110 9.10 -3.25 -0.93
C VAL A 110 9.68 -4.56 -0.45
N GLU A 111 9.11 -5.09 0.61
CA GLU A 111 9.44 -6.40 1.15
C GLU A 111 8.15 -7.17 1.43
N GLY A 112 8.07 -8.41 0.93
CA GLY A 112 7.01 -9.34 1.31
C GLY A 112 7.21 -9.80 2.75
N ILE A 113 6.14 -9.81 3.53
CA ILE A 113 6.18 -10.20 4.94
C ILE A 113 5.17 -11.31 5.22
N THR A 114 5.42 -12.06 6.28
CA THR A 114 4.50 -13.09 6.78
C THR A 114 3.31 -12.47 7.54
N PRO A 115 2.20 -13.22 7.72
CA PRO A 115 1.09 -12.75 8.54
C PRO A 115 1.50 -12.40 9.97
N SER A 116 2.41 -13.18 10.58
CA SER A 116 2.92 -12.94 11.93
C SER A 116 3.72 -11.64 12.01
N GLU A 117 4.53 -11.33 11.01
CA GLU A 117 5.23 -10.04 10.94
C GLU A 117 4.25 -8.88 10.76
N TYR A 118 3.22 -9.01 9.93
CA TYR A 118 2.19 -7.98 9.82
C TYR A 118 1.46 -7.73 11.16
N LEU A 119 1.16 -8.81 11.91
CA LEU A 119 0.56 -8.68 13.24
C LEU A 119 1.51 -7.99 14.23
N LYS A 120 2.82 -8.31 14.21
CA LYS A 120 3.84 -7.56 14.96
C LYS A 120 3.74 -6.07 14.71
N PHE A 121 3.67 -5.65 13.44
CA PHE A 121 3.52 -4.24 13.08
C PHE A 121 2.27 -3.60 13.69
N LYS A 122 1.14 -4.31 13.70
CA LYS A 122 -0.11 -3.83 14.33
C LYS A 122 0.03 -3.68 15.84
N GLU A 123 0.68 -4.63 16.49
CA GLU A 123 0.92 -4.60 17.94
C GLU A 123 1.87 -3.47 18.32
N THR A 124 2.92 -3.22 17.52
CA THR A 124 3.85 -2.10 17.69
C THR A 124 3.19 -0.71 17.63
N LEU A 125 1.97 -0.58 17.07
CA LEU A 125 1.21 0.67 17.15
C LEU A 125 0.80 1.02 18.59
N TYR A 126 0.63 0.02 19.45
CA TYR A 126 0.09 0.16 20.79
C TYR A 126 1.11 -0.18 21.87
N ASP A 127 2.06 -1.07 21.58
CA ASP A 127 3.17 -1.43 22.48
C ASP A 127 4.49 -1.45 21.71
N GLU A 128 5.31 -0.42 21.93
CA GLU A 128 6.61 -0.31 21.25
C GLU A 128 7.63 -1.34 21.76
N ASN A 129 7.39 -1.98 22.90
CA ASN A 129 8.33 -2.88 23.55
C ASN A 129 8.09 -4.38 23.25
N TRP A 130 7.31 -4.70 22.21
CA TRP A 130 6.94 -6.07 21.84
C TRP A 130 8.03 -6.88 21.09
#